data_AF-A0A854WSS6-F1
#
_entry.id   AF-A0A854WSS6-F1
#
_cell.length_a   1.000
_cell.length_b   1.000
_cell.length_c   1.000
_cell.angle_alpha   90.00
_cell.angle_beta   90.00
_cell.angle_gamma   90.00
#
_symmetry.space_group_name_H-M   'P 1'
#
loop_
_entity.id
_entity.type
_entity.pdbx_description
1 polymer ?
#
loop_
_entity_poly.entity_id
_entity_poly.type
_entity_poly.pdbx_seq_one_letter_code
_entity_poly.pdbx_strand_id
1 'polypeptide(L)' 'MKIKTFGQKYQENNEKFDERINKFIESVEALDIKLSSGTYGNSSDLLDSATVLVIYRDKFPYNGSLVSKKY' A
#
# COMPACT_ATOMS: atom_id res chain seq x y z
N MET A 1 10.49 -9.28 -5.07
CA MET A 1 9.15 -8.79 -4.69
C MET A 1 9.12 -8.55 -3.20
N LYS A 2 8.40 -7.54 -2.75
CA LYS A 2 8.29 -7.14 -1.34
C LYS A 2 6.81 -7.03 -0.97
N ILE A 3 6.51 -7.14 0.32
CA ILE A 3 5.16 -7.02 0.86
C ILE A 3 5.19 -5.97 1.96
N LYS A 4 4.21 -5.06 1.97
CA LYS A 4 4.02 -4.07 3.03
C LYS A 4 2.58 -4.12 3.53
N THR A 5 2.42 -4.17 4.84
CA THR A 5 1.12 -4.19 5.50
C THR A 5 0.83 -2.84 6.14
N PHE A 6 -0.39 -2.34 5.93
CA PHE A 6 -0.92 -1.12 6.52
C PHE A 6 -2.11 -1.50 7.38
N GLY A 7 -1.99 -1.36 8.70
CA GLY A 7 -3.15 -1.40 9.59
C GLY A 7 -3.65 0.02 9.85
N GLN A 8 -4.96 0.18 9.90
CA GLN A 8 -5.62 1.40 10.37
C GLN A 8 -5.33 1.57 11.86
N LYS A 9 -4.77 2.71 12.24
CA LYS A 9 -4.40 2.98 13.63
C LYS A 9 -5.64 3.35 14.45
N TYR A 10 -5.54 3.18 15.78
CA TYR A 10 -6.57 3.64 16.71
C TYR A 10 -6.88 5.12 16.48
N GLN A 11 -8.16 5.44 16.23
CA GLN A 11 -8.68 6.78 15.89
C GLN A 11 -8.14 7.41 14.58
N GLU A 12 -7.51 6.63 13.70
CA GLU A 12 -7.15 7.10 12.34
C GLU A 12 -8.41 7.13 11.47
N ASN A 13 -8.80 8.31 11.00
CA ASN A 13 -9.87 8.43 10.01
C ASN A 13 -9.46 7.77 8.69
N ASN A 14 -10.43 7.22 7.96
CA ASN A 14 -10.25 6.52 6.69
C ASN A 14 -9.46 7.35 5.68
N GLU A 15 -9.73 8.66 5.57
CA GLU A 15 -9.00 9.55 4.64
C GLU A 15 -7.48 9.58 4.91
N LYS A 16 -7.07 9.63 6.19
CA LYS A 16 -5.64 9.62 6.56
C LYS A 16 -5.00 8.26 6.31
N PHE A 17 -5.77 7.20 6.52
CA PHE A 17 -5.34 5.84 6.24
C PHE A 17 -5.10 5.64 4.73
N ASP A 18 -6.07 6.07 3.92
CA ASP A 18 -6.00 6.03 2.46
C ASP A 18 -4.85 6.89 1.92
N GLU A 19 -4.67 8.11 2.43
CA GLU A 19 -3.57 8.99 2.02
C GLU A 19 -2.20 8.32 2.25
N ARG A 20 -2.03 7.62 3.37
CA ARG A 20 -0.78 6.92 3.71
C ARG A 20 -0.51 5.73 2.79
N ILE A 21 -1.56 5.02 2.38
CA ILE A 21 -1.46 3.91 1.42
C ILE A 21 -1.15 4.46 0.03
N ASN A 22 -1.87 5.50 -0.40
CA ASN A 22 -1.70 6.14 -1.72
C ASN A 22 -0.28 6.69 -1.90
N LYS A 23 0.24 7.44 -0.92
CA LYS A 23 1.63 7.93 -0.94
C LYS A 23 2.65 6.80 -1.12
N PHE A 24 2.38 5.64 -0.51
CA PHE A 24 3.26 4.50 -0.67
C PHE A 24 3.16 3.89 -2.07
N ILE A 25 1.95 3.63 -2.56
CA ILE A 25 1.70 3.08 -3.90
C ILE A 25 2.31 3.98 -4.98
N GLU A 26 2.24 5.30 -4.83
CA GLU A 26 2.89 6.26 -5.74
C GLU A 26 4.41 6.12 -5.79
N SER A 27 5.05 5.74 -4.69
CA SER A 27 6.51 5.59 -4.60
C SER A 27 7.04 4.25 -5.12
N VAL A 28 6.17 3.27 -5.33
CA VAL A 28 6.56 1.90 -5.72
C VAL A 28 5.80 1.41 -6.94
N GLU A 29 6.21 0.27 -7.49
CA GLU A 29 5.42 -0.41 -8.49
C GLU A 29 4.57 -1.47 -7.79
N ALA A 30 3.31 -1.12 -7.53
CA ALA A 30 2.34 -2.02 -6.91
C ALA A 30 1.94 -3.12 -7.91
N LEU A 31 2.08 -4.36 -7.48
CA LEU A 31 1.76 -5.56 -8.27
C LEU A 31 0.40 -6.14 -7.89
N ASP A 32 0.07 -6.10 -6.61
CA ASP A 32 -1.20 -6.59 -6.06
C ASP A 32 -1.53 -5.86 -4.75
N ILE A 33 -2.82 -5.69 -4.47
CA ILE A 33 -3.33 -5.03 -3.26
C ILE A 33 -4.46 -5.87 -2.70
N LYS A 34 -4.32 -6.31 -1.45
CA LYS A 34 -5.34 -7.09 -0.74
C LYS A 34 -5.89 -6.29 0.43
N LEU A 35 -7.21 -6.16 0.47
CA LEU A 35 -7.93 -5.53 1.58
C LEU A 35 -8.49 -6.62 2.49
N SER A 36 -8.30 -6.45 3.79
CA SER A 36 -8.96 -7.24 4.82
C SER A 36 -9.54 -6.27 5.83
N SER A 37 -10.86 -6.28 5.98
CA SER A 37 -11.54 -5.54 7.05
C SER A 37 -12.05 -6.51 8.10
N GLY A 38 -12.05 -6.06 9.35
CA GLY A 38 -12.58 -6.81 10.47
C GLY A 38 -12.97 -5.90 11.61
N THR A 39 -14.05 -6.25 12.29
CA THR A 39 -14.42 -5.68 13.58
C THR A 39 -13.70 -6.42 14.69
N TYR A 40 -12.98 -5.72 15.53
CA TYR A 40 -12.43 -6.27 16.77
C TYR A 40 -12.90 -5.46 17.97
N GLY A 41 -13.12 -6.13 19.10
CA GLY A 41 -13.57 -5.49 20.33
C GLY A 41 -14.60 -6.31 21.08
N ASN A 42 -14.99 -5.83 22.25
CA ASN A 42 -16.09 -6.41 23.03
C ASN A 42 -17.43 -5.90 22.49
N SER A 43 -18.54 -6.54 22.85
CA SER A 43 -19.90 -6.17 22.41
C SER A 43 -20.26 -4.70 22.62
N SER A 44 -19.58 -4.01 23.53
CA SER A 44 -19.78 -2.61 23.87
C SER A 44 -18.94 -1.63 23.05
N ASP A 45 -17.81 -2.08 22.50
CA ASP A 45 -16.79 -1.27 21.83
C ASP A 45 -16.22 -2.03 20.64
N LEU A 46 -17.03 -2.16 19.57
CA LEU A 46 -16.57 -2.71 18.30
C LEU A 46 -15.85 -1.61 17.52
N LEU A 47 -14.56 -1.82 17.25
CA LEU A 47 -13.78 -0.95 16.39
C LEU A 47 -13.64 -1.60 15.02
N ASP A 48 -14.05 -0.85 14.00
CA ASP A 48 -13.76 -1.21 12.62
C ASP A 48 -12.27 -1.04 12.36
N SER A 49 -11.70 -2.04 11.71
CA SER A 49 -10.31 -2.02 11.32
C SER A 49 -10.15 -2.44 9.88
N ALA A 50 -9.39 -1.66 9.14
CA ALA A 50 -8.93 -2.02 7.82
C ALA A 50 -7.44 -2.38 7.88
N THR A 51 -7.10 -3.47 7.20
CA THR A 51 -5.73 -3.85 6.90
C THR A 51 -5.56 -3.95 5.39
N VAL A 52 -4.56 -3.26 4.86
CA VAL A 52 -4.19 -3.31 3.44
C VAL A 52 -2.81 -3.94 3.29
N LEU A 53 -2.74 -4.99 2.49
CA LEU A 53 -1.50 -5.65 2.09
C LEU A 53 -1.14 -5.20 0.68
N VAL A 54 0.04 -4.59 0.50
CA VAL A 54 0.54 -4.17 -0.81
C VAL A 54 1.72 -5.04 -1.19
N ILE A 55 1.60 -5.79 -2.28
CA ILE A 55 2.70 -6.52 -2.90
C ILE A 55 3.32 -5.60 -3.96
N TYR A 56 4.62 -5.35 -3.88
CA TYR A 56 5.27 -4.35 -4.72
C TYR A 56 6.69 -4.75 -5.13
N ARG A 57 7.21 -4.03 -6.12
CA ARG A 57 8.64 -3.97 -6.44
C ARG A 57 9.11 -2.52 -6.45
N ASP A 58 10.41 -2.31 -6.30
CA ASP A 58 10.98 -0.98 -6.35
C ASP A 58 10.77 -0.40 -7.75
N LYS A 59 10.34 0.86 -7.84
CA LYS A 59 10.28 1.57 -9.12
C LYS A 59 11.71 1.77 -9.61
N PHE A 60 12.10 1.07 -10.67
CA PHE A 60 13.38 1.32 -11.32
C PHE A 60 13.29 2.63 -12.12
N PRO A 61 14.21 3.59 -11.94
CA PRO A 61 14.22 4.83 -12.71
C PRO A 61 14.66 4.65 -14.18
N TYR A 62 15.00 3.42 -14.61
CA TYR A 62 15.51 3.16 -15.94
C TYR A 62 14.45 2.53 -16.84
N ASN A 63 13.71 3.39 -17.53
CA ASN A 63 13.09 3.01 -18.80
C ASN A 63 14.16 3.19 -19.89
N GLY A 64 14.54 2.10 -20.53
CA GLY A 64 15.61 2.06 -21.52
C GLY A 64 15.36 3.00 -22.69
N SER A 65 16.33 3.86 -22.95
CA SER A 65 16.73 4.19 -24.31
C SER A 65 18.26 4.15 -24.37
N LEU A 66 18.80 2.93 -24.22
CA LEU A 66 20.08 2.61 -24.85
C LEU A 66 19.81 2.59 -26.36
N VAL A 67 19.69 3.78 -26.98
CA VAL A 67 19.94 3.87 -28.43
C VAL A 67 21.42 3.57 -28.57
N SER A 68 21.75 2.31 -28.84
CA SER A 68 23.04 1.94 -29.37
C SER A 68 23.21 2.73 -30.67
N LYS A 69 23.91 3.85 -30.61
CA LYS A 69 24.39 4.51 -31.83
C LYS A 69 25.49 3.62 -32.37
N LYS A 70 25.07 2.64 -33.18
CA LYS A 70 25.94 1.80 -33.99
C LYS A 70 26.41 2.63 -35.18
N TYR A 71 27.73 2.75 -35.26
CA TYR A 71 28.58 3.18 -36.39
C TYR A 71 28.44 4.63 -36.85
#